data_AF-A0A952TPJ0-F1
#
_entry.id   AF-A0A952TPJ0-F1
#
_cell.length_a   1.000
_cell.length_b   1.000
_cell.length_c   1.000
_cell.angle_alpha   90.00
_cell.angle_beta   90.00
_cell.angle_gamma   90.00
#
_symmetry.space_group_name_H-M   'P 1'
#
loop_
_entity.id
_entity.type
_entity.pdbx_description
1 polymer ?
#
loop_
_entity_poly.entity_id
_entity_poly.type
_entity_poly.pdbx_seq_one_letter_code
_entity_poly.pdbx_strand_id
1 'polypeptide(L)'
;MRPQRGFTLLELVIVMGLLAFLTINIALNIDNAFKARGRIQVKLEDFSQMRDSLKIMERDFNLAFHYRDLEEEFRAALKKAQKPAAPATPPGAPPPPPGIPPATPAVPEDPSVAAAEQARKQNRVDPTTHFIGNETKVDFVSGNTARMAYDQQQADFIEVGYELKNCRRPGADRGSNCLVRRESTMVEGKVQEGGSENVLLEDVSEFRLRYFGQGKQDWNTEWNSEQGDAATKNNYPQAVEISLSIERGEDGKKRKVSMQVVAAVRFPNNAPPQNQQGSPSTPTGIPTE
;
A
#
# COMPACT_ATOMS: atom_id res chain seq x y z
N MET A 1 -40.10 17.22 78.16
CA MET A 1 -40.71 16.27 77.21
C MET A 1 -40.83 16.96 75.86
N ARG A 2 -40.17 16.47 74.81
CA ARG A 2 -40.31 17.06 73.46
C ARG A 2 -41.67 16.67 72.89
N PRO A 3 -42.48 17.61 72.38
CA PRO A 3 -43.75 17.26 71.74
C PRO A 3 -43.46 16.43 70.48
N GLN A 4 -43.95 15.19 70.43
CA GLN A 4 -43.98 14.40 69.21
C GLN A 4 -45.06 15.00 68.31
N ARG A 5 -44.65 15.67 67.23
CA ARG A 5 -45.57 16.14 66.19
C ARG A 5 -45.91 14.93 65.30
N GLY A 6 -47.21 14.63 65.16
CA GLY A 6 -47.70 13.60 64.25
C GLY A 6 -47.56 14.02 62.79
N PHE A 7 -47.39 13.03 61.90
CA PHE A 7 -47.22 13.22 60.47
C PHE A 7 -48.47 13.87 59.85
N THR A 8 -48.30 14.96 59.11
CA THR A 8 -49.44 15.59 58.44
C THR A 8 -49.73 14.91 57.11
N LEU A 9 -51.01 14.82 56.73
CA LEU A 9 -51.42 14.25 55.44
C LEU A 9 -50.81 15.04 54.26
N LEU A 10 -50.60 16.35 54.45
CA LEU A 10 -49.92 17.24 53.50
C LEU A 10 -48.46 16.82 53.28
N GLU A 11 -47.72 16.50 54.34
CA GLU A 11 -46.33 16.08 54.27
C GLU A 11 -46.18 14.75 53.50
N LEU A 12 -47.10 13.82 53.71
CA LEU A 12 -47.16 12.55 52.96
C LEU A 12 -47.34 12.80 51.46
N VAL A 13 -48.26 13.68 51.08
CA VAL A 13 -48.54 14.00 49.66
C VAL A 13 -47.35 14.68 48.99
N ILE A 14 -46.66 15.59 49.70
CA ILE A 14 -45.45 16.25 49.18
C ILE A 14 -44.34 15.23 48.94
N VAL A 15 -44.09 14.32 49.89
CA VAL A 15 -43.06 13.29 49.76
C VAL A 15 -43.36 12.35 48.59
N MET A 16 -44.61 11.91 48.44
CA MET A 16 -45.03 11.08 47.31
C MET A 16 -44.88 11.82 45.97
N GLY A 17 -45.20 13.11 45.92
CA GLY A 17 -45.02 13.95 44.72
C GLY A 17 -43.55 14.08 44.31
N LEU A 18 -42.66 14.33 45.28
CA LEU A 18 -41.22 14.43 45.03
C LEU A 18 -40.62 13.09 44.57
N LEU A 19 -41.02 11.98 45.18
CA LEU A 19 -40.57 10.64 44.78
C LEU A 19 -41.05 10.27 43.36
N ALA A 20 -42.32 10.55 43.04
CA ALA A 20 -42.87 10.32 41.71
C ALA A 20 -42.12 11.17 40.67
N PHE A 21 -41.89 12.45 40.96
CA PHE A 21 -41.14 13.33 40.07
C PHE A 21 -39.69 12.87 39.87
N LEU A 22 -38.99 12.48 40.94
CA LEU A 22 -37.62 11.96 40.86
C LEU A 22 -37.56 10.68 40.02
N THR A 23 -38.49 9.75 40.23
CA THR A 23 -38.56 8.48 39.50
C THR A 23 -38.78 8.71 38.01
N ILE A 24 -39.67 9.64 37.64
CA ILE A 24 -39.92 10.00 36.24
C ILE A 24 -38.65 10.59 35.61
N ASN A 25 -37.95 11.50 36.29
CA ASN A 25 -36.71 12.09 35.77
C ASN A 25 -35.61 11.04 35.59
N ILE A 26 -35.49 10.09 36.52
CA ILE A 26 -34.54 8.98 36.41
C ILE A 26 -34.87 8.12 35.18
N ALA A 27 -36.13 7.74 34.98
CA ALA A 27 -36.55 6.94 33.83
C ALA A 27 -36.22 7.63 32.49
N LEU A 28 -36.52 8.93 32.37
CA LEU A 28 -36.22 9.73 31.18
C LEU A 28 -34.71 9.79 30.88
N ASN A 29 -33.89 9.96 31.91
CA ASN A 29 -32.43 9.99 31.75
C ASN A 29 -31.85 8.64 31.33
N ILE A 30 -32.38 7.54 31.87
CA ILE A 30 -31.98 6.18 31.53
C ILE A 30 -32.29 5.87 30.05
N ASP A 31 -33.50 6.20 29.59
CA ASP A 31 -33.89 5.98 28.19
C ASP A 31 -33.00 6.77 27.22
N ASN A 32 -32.69 8.02 27.57
CA ASN A 32 -31.78 8.85 26.78
C ASN A 32 -30.36 8.29 26.77
N ALA A 33 -29.89 7.76 27.90
CA ALA A 33 -28.58 7.12 28.02
C ALA A 33 -28.48 5.86 27.14
N PHE A 34 -29.51 5.00 27.13
CA PHE A 34 -29.54 3.81 26.27
C PHE A 34 -29.54 4.17 24.78
N LYS A 35 -30.38 5.13 24.36
CA LYS A 35 -30.41 5.63 22.97
C LYS A 35 -29.09 6.30 22.57
N ALA A 36 -28.43 6.99 23.49
CA ALA A 36 -27.10 7.57 23.25
C ALA A 36 -26.04 6.48 23.05
N ARG A 37 -26.01 5.47 23.92
CA ARG A 37 -25.09 4.33 23.83
C ARG A 37 -25.24 3.58 22.50
N GLY A 38 -26.46 3.29 22.08
CA GLY A 38 -26.71 2.61 20.79
C GLY A 38 -26.16 3.40 19.59
N ARG A 39 -26.36 4.73 19.57
CA ARG A 39 -25.79 5.59 18.51
C ARG A 39 -24.27 5.64 18.52
N ILE A 40 -23.65 5.65 19.71
CA ILE A 40 -22.18 5.64 19.85
C ILE A 40 -21.63 4.30 19.39
N GLN A 41 -22.28 3.19 19.74
CA GLN A 41 -21.85 1.85 19.36
C GLN A 41 -21.81 1.66 17.85
N VAL A 42 -22.87 2.06 17.13
CA VAL A 42 -22.89 1.96 15.66
C VAL A 42 -21.82 2.85 15.03
N LYS A 43 -21.60 4.06 15.55
CA LYS A 43 -20.50 4.92 15.08
C LYS A 43 -19.14 4.26 15.29
N LEU A 44 -18.92 3.66 16.45
CA LEU A 44 -17.66 2.99 16.77
C LEU A 44 -17.41 1.82 15.81
N GLU A 45 -18.45 1.04 15.52
CA GLU A 45 -18.39 -0.06 14.56
C GLU A 45 -18.03 0.41 13.15
N ASP A 46 -18.68 1.48 12.66
CA ASP A 46 -18.38 2.12 11.37
C ASP A 46 -16.89 2.55 11.28
N PHE A 47 -16.37 3.17 12.34
CA PHE A 47 -14.96 3.56 12.42
C PHE A 47 -14.01 2.37 12.48
N SER A 48 -14.35 1.32 13.23
CA SER A 48 -13.51 0.12 13.35
C SER A 48 -13.40 -0.60 12.01
N GLN A 49 -14.51 -0.84 11.32
CA GLN A 49 -14.52 -1.49 10.00
C GLN A 49 -13.68 -0.72 8.96
N MET A 50 -13.82 0.61 8.94
CA MET A 50 -13.03 1.44 8.02
C MET A 50 -11.54 1.42 8.37
N ARG A 51 -11.19 1.47 9.66
CA ARG A 51 -9.79 1.35 10.12
C ARG A 51 -9.18 0.00 9.75
N ASP A 52 -9.92 -1.09 9.94
CA ASP A 52 -9.41 -2.43 9.65
C ASP A 52 -9.21 -2.62 8.15
N SER A 53 -10.12 -2.10 7.32
CA SER A 53 -9.96 -2.06 5.86
C SER A 53 -8.72 -1.27 5.43
N LEU A 54 -8.51 -0.08 6.01
CA LEU A 54 -7.35 0.74 5.73
C LEU A 54 -6.04 0.09 6.19
N LYS A 55 -6.02 -0.61 7.32
CA LYS A 55 -4.83 -1.33 7.80
C LYS A 55 -4.39 -2.45 6.87
N ILE A 56 -5.34 -3.21 6.31
CA ILE A 56 -5.04 -4.25 5.33
C ILE A 56 -4.39 -3.61 4.10
N MET A 57 -4.99 -2.54 3.57
CA MET A 57 -4.47 -1.81 2.41
C MET A 57 -3.12 -1.15 2.68
N GLU A 58 -2.95 -0.53 3.84
CA GLU A 58 -1.68 0.06 4.27
C GLU A 58 -0.58 -1.00 4.37
N ARG A 59 -0.91 -2.19 4.88
CA ARG A 59 0.05 -3.31 4.95
C ARG A 59 0.43 -3.82 3.57
N ASP A 60 -0.53 -3.96 2.65
CA ASP A 60 -0.26 -4.34 1.27
C ASP A 60 0.70 -3.35 0.60
N PHE A 61 0.44 -2.04 0.71
CA PHE A 61 1.32 -1.00 0.16
C PHE A 61 2.70 -0.94 0.82
N ASN A 62 2.79 -1.08 2.14
CA ASN A 62 4.08 -1.10 2.85
C ASN A 62 4.97 -2.25 2.35
N LEU A 63 4.37 -3.38 1.98
CA LEU A 63 5.03 -4.58 1.48
C LEU A 63 4.95 -4.71 -0.04
N ALA A 64 4.67 -3.61 -0.78
CA ALA A 64 4.69 -3.65 -2.22
C ALA A 64 6.07 -4.09 -2.72
N PHE A 65 6.10 -5.06 -3.62
CA PHE A 65 7.30 -5.74 -4.07
C PHE A 65 7.55 -5.46 -5.55
N HIS A 66 8.72 -4.91 -5.85
CA HIS A 66 9.18 -4.66 -7.20
C HIS A 66 10.42 -5.51 -7.49
N TYR A 67 10.25 -6.52 -8.34
CA TYR A 67 11.34 -7.38 -8.80
C TYR A 67 12.26 -6.61 -9.74
N ARG A 68 13.57 -6.78 -9.51
CA ARG A 68 14.64 -6.32 -10.39
C ARG A 68 15.69 -7.39 -10.50
N ASP A 69 16.10 -7.69 -11.72
CA ASP A 69 17.21 -8.61 -11.95
C ASP A 69 18.55 -7.91 -11.69
N LEU A 70 18.99 -7.96 -10.44
CA LEU A 70 20.28 -7.43 -10.02
C LEU A 70 21.44 -8.04 -10.82
N GLU A 71 21.35 -9.31 -11.23
CA GLU A 71 22.42 -9.96 -11.97
C GLU A 71 22.62 -9.29 -13.33
N GLU A 72 21.53 -9.03 -14.05
CA GLU A 72 21.58 -8.32 -15.32
C GLU A 72 22.06 -6.87 -15.14
N GLU A 73 21.63 -6.19 -14.07
CA GLU A 73 22.10 -4.83 -13.76
C GLU A 73 23.60 -4.78 -13.46
N PHE A 74 24.11 -5.69 -12.62
CA PHE A 74 25.53 -5.77 -12.30
C PHE A 74 26.36 -6.13 -13.54
N ARG A 75 25.91 -7.09 -14.35
CA ARG A 75 26.60 -7.46 -15.59
C ARG A 75 26.63 -6.30 -16.58
N ALA A 76 25.51 -5.58 -16.75
CA ALA A 76 25.45 -4.39 -17.60
C ALA A 76 26.42 -3.29 -17.10
N ALA A 77 26.49 -3.09 -15.78
CA ALA A 77 27.42 -2.15 -15.18
C ALA A 77 28.89 -2.57 -15.38
N LEU A 78 29.22 -3.85 -15.22
CA LEU A 78 30.57 -4.38 -15.46
C LEU A 78 30.97 -4.25 -16.94
N LYS A 79 30.08 -4.58 -17.87
CA LYS A 79 30.33 -4.38 -19.32
C LYS A 79 30.56 -2.90 -19.65
N LYS A 80 29.81 -2.00 -19.02
CA LYS A 80 30.01 -0.55 -19.17
C LYS A 80 31.36 -0.10 -18.59
N ALA A 81 31.78 -0.65 -17.45
CA ALA A 81 33.05 -0.33 -16.80
C ALA A 81 34.27 -0.90 -17.55
N GLN A 82 34.12 -2.05 -18.20
CA GLN A 82 35.15 -2.69 -19.01
C GLN A 82 35.34 -2.03 -20.38
N LYS A 83 34.39 -1.22 -20.85
CA LYS A 83 34.51 -0.49 -22.12
C LYS A 83 35.61 0.57 -21.98
N PRO A 84 36.75 0.47 -22.69
CA PRO A 84 37.84 1.43 -22.55
C PRO A 84 37.33 2.82 -22.88
N ALA A 85 37.64 3.81 -22.03
CA ALA A 85 37.52 5.21 -22.44
C ALA A 85 38.40 5.37 -23.69
N ALA A 86 37.83 5.92 -24.78
CA ALA A 86 38.61 6.25 -25.96
C ALA A 86 39.85 7.05 -25.52
N PRO A 87 41.06 6.71 -25.99
CA PRO A 87 42.24 7.44 -25.58
C PRO A 87 42.07 8.91 -25.98
N ALA A 88 41.90 9.78 -24.99
CA ALA A 88 42.03 11.21 -25.21
C ALA A 88 43.51 11.47 -25.44
N THR A 89 43.96 11.42 -26.69
CA THR A 89 45.29 11.88 -27.06
C THR A 89 45.33 13.40 -26.81
N PRO A 90 46.20 13.89 -25.91
CA PRO A 90 46.45 15.32 -25.84
C PRO A 90 46.99 15.77 -27.21
N PRO A 91 46.59 16.95 -27.74
CA PRO A 91 47.13 17.43 -29.00
C PRO A 91 48.64 17.67 -28.82
N GLY A 92 49.48 16.83 -29.44
CA GLY A 92 50.94 17.02 -29.50
C GLY A 92 51.82 15.97 -28.81
N ALA A 93 51.30 14.84 -28.33
CA ALA A 93 52.16 13.76 -27.82
C ALA A 93 52.79 12.93 -28.96
N PRO A 94 54.10 12.63 -28.92
CA PRO A 94 54.75 11.78 -29.92
C PRO A 94 54.17 10.35 -29.88
N PRO A 95 54.15 9.63 -31.02
CA PRO A 95 53.59 8.29 -31.09
C PRO A 95 54.33 7.33 -30.14
N PRO A 96 53.62 6.39 -29.48
CA PRO A 96 54.25 5.45 -28.57
C PRO A 96 55.24 4.53 -29.31
N PRO A 97 56.32 4.07 -28.66
CA PRO A 97 57.31 3.18 -29.26
C PRO A 97 56.66 1.87 -29.76
N PRO A 98 57.08 1.34 -30.92
CA PRO A 98 56.58 0.06 -31.40
C PRO A 98 57.08 -1.06 -30.49
N GLY A 99 56.17 -1.71 -29.75
CA GLY A 99 56.50 -2.93 -29.01
C GLY A 99 55.81 -3.13 -27.66
N ILE A 100 55.04 -2.17 -27.15
CA ILE A 100 54.23 -2.40 -25.94
C ILE A 100 52.80 -2.75 -26.39
N PRO A 101 52.37 -4.01 -26.30
CA PRO A 101 50.96 -4.35 -26.52
C PRO A 101 50.12 -3.59 -25.50
N PRO A 102 48.95 -3.04 -25.88
CA PRO A 102 48.09 -2.35 -24.93
C PRO A 102 47.74 -3.32 -23.79
N ALA A 103 47.92 -2.85 -22.55
CA ALA A 103 47.50 -3.59 -21.37
C ALA A 103 46.05 -4.01 -21.58
N THR A 104 45.82 -5.31 -21.62
CA THR A 104 44.51 -5.90 -21.84
C THR A 104 43.84 -6.04 -20.48
N PRO A 105 42.78 -5.29 -20.14
CA PRO A 105 41.83 -5.74 -19.15
C PRO A 105 40.63 -6.34 -19.89
N ALA A 106 40.90 -7.33 -20.74
CA ALA A 106 39.84 -8.22 -21.22
C ALA A 106 40.04 -9.53 -20.47
N VAL A 107 39.23 -9.75 -19.44
CA VAL A 107 38.92 -11.13 -19.06
C VAL A 107 38.39 -11.77 -20.35
N PRO A 108 39.04 -12.81 -20.90
CA PRO A 108 38.50 -13.48 -22.07
C PRO A 108 37.08 -13.95 -21.70
N GLU A 109 36.06 -13.49 -22.42
CA GLU A 109 34.73 -14.11 -22.34
C GLU A 109 34.90 -15.53 -22.86
N ASP A 110 35.08 -16.48 -21.94
CA ASP A 110 35.16 -17.89 -22.26
C ASP A 110 33.87 -18.27 -23.02
N PRO A 111 33.95 -18.76 -24.27
CA PRO A 111 32.78 -19.09 -25.06
C PRO A 111 31.89 -20.15 -24.39
N SER A 112 32.43 -20.96 -23.48
CA SER A 112 31.64 -21.89 -22.66
C SER A 112 30.74 -21.17 -21.63
N VAL A 113 31.17 -20.00 -21.13
CA VAL A 113 30.39 -19.15 -20.21
C VAL A 113 29.29 -18.42 -20.96
N ALA A 114 29.56 -17.94 -22.19
CA ALA A 114 28.55 -17.30 -23.03
C ALA A 114 27.46 -18.29 -23.50
N ALA A 115 27.85 -19.52 -23.86
CA ALA A 115 26.92 -20.59 -24.21
C ALA A 115 26.08 -21.05 -23.00
N ALA A 116 26.71 -21.18 -21.82
CA ALA A 116 26.00 -21.46 -20.57
C ALA A 116 25.04 -20.31 -20.18
N GLU A 117 25.38 -19.06 -20.48
CA GLU A 117 24.52 -17.89 -20.24
C GLU A 117 23.28 -17.90 -21.15
N GLN A 118 23.45 -18.15 -22.45
CA GLN A 118 22.32 -18.27 -23.38
C GLN A 118 21.41 -19.45 -23.01
N ALA A 119 21.98 -20.58 -22.58
CA ALA A 119 21.22 -21.72 -22.10
C ALA A 119 20.42 -21.41 -20.82
N ARG A 120 20.97 -20.62 -19.89
CA ARG A 120 20.26 -20.18 -18.66
C ARG A 120 19.11 -19.22 -18.98
N LYS A 121 19.25 -18.37 -20.00
CA LYS A 121 18.23 -17.38 -20.39
C LYS A 121 17.05 -17.97 -21.17
N GLN A 122 17.25 -19.09 -21.87
CA GLN A 122 16.21 -19.67 -22.74
C GLN A 122 14.90 -20.00 -22.02
N ASN A 123 14.93 -20.32 -20.73
CA ASN A 123 13.75 -20.72 -19.95
C ASN A 123 13.46 -19.81 -18.75
N ARG A 124 14.15 -18.68 -18.60
CA ARG A 124 13.91 -17.76 -17.47
C ARG A 124 12.85 -16.74 -17.86
N VAL A 125 11.69 -16.79 -17.21
CA VAL A 125 10.66 -15.76 -17.28
C VAL A 125 10.72 -14.97 -15.98
N ASP A 126 10.94 -13.66 -16.10
CA ASP A 126 10.92 -12.79 -14.93
C ASP A 126 9.48 -12.55 -14.46
N PRO A 127 9.24 -12.49 -13.15
CA PRO A 127 7.90 -12.24 -12.62
C PRO A 127 7.43 -10.82 -12.99
N THR A 128 6.18 -10.72 -13.43
CA THR A 128 5.56 -9.43 -13.75
C THR A 128 5.16 -8.70 -12.48
N THR A 129 6.06 -7.87 -11.94
CA THR A 129 5.78 -7.07 -10.72
C THR A 129 5.52 -5.61 -11.07
N HIS A 130 4.45 -5.33 -11.82
CA HIS A 130 4.05 -3.95 -12.13
C HIS A 130 3.12 -3.37 -11.05
N PHE A 131 3.28 -2.08 -10.76
CA PHE A 131 2.33 -1.24 -10.06
C PHE A 131 1.52 -0.44 -11.09
N ILE A 132 0.20 -0.63 -11.11
CA ILE A 132 -0.72 0.02 -12.05
C ILE A 132 -1.92 0.54 -11.24
N GLY A 133 -2.05 1.86 -11.14
CA GLY A 133 -3.12 2.48 -10.36
C GLY A 133 -3.61 3.79 -10.96
N ASN A 134 -4.91 4.03 -10.80
CA ASN A 134 -5.58 5.28 -11.08
C ASN A 134 -6.30 5.76 -9.81
N GLU A 135 -7.21 6.73 -9.92
CA GLU A 135 -7.88 7.33 -8.76
C GLU A 135 -8.78 6.35 -8.00
N THR A 136 -9.34 5.32 -8.65
CA THR A 136 -10.37 4.45 -8.06
C THR A 136 -10.03 2.96 -8.09
N LYS A 137 -8.91 2.60 -8.71
CA LYS A 137 -8.42 1.24 -8.86
C LYS A 137 -6.91 1.18 -8.78
N VAL A 138 -6.38 0.14 -8.15
CA VAL A 138 -4.94 -0.14 -8.14
C VAL A 138 -4.69 -1.64 -8.10
N ASP A 139 -3.70 -2.09 -8.86
CA ASP A 139 -3.21 -3.46 -8.93
C ASP A 139 -1.69 -3.45 -8.83
N PHE A 140 -1.15 -4.28 -7.93
CA PHE A 140 0.30 -4.36 -7.70
C PHE A 140 0.67 -5.68 -7.03
N VAL A 141 1.97 -5.97 -6.92
CA VAL A 141 2.47 -7.15 -6.21
C VAL A 141 2.84 -6.77 -4.79
N SER A 142 2.44 -7.59 -3.82
CA SER A 142 2.72 -7.40 -2.40
C SER A 142 3.27 -8.67 -1.76
N GLY A 143 4.19 -8.51 -0.81
CA GLY A 143 4.65 -9.57 0.08
C GLY A 143 3.71 -9.82 1.26
N ASN A 144 2.54 -9.18 1.32
CA ASN A 144 1.56 -9.42 2.39
C ASN A 144 0.75 -10.71 2.18
N THR A 145 1.45 -11.84 2.24
CA THR A 145 0.86 -13.18 2.17
C THR A 145 1.11 -13.96 3.46
N ALA A 146 0.23 -14.89 3.78
CA ALA A 146 0.41 -15.83 4.88
C ALA A 146 -0.08 -17.21 4.43
N ARG A 147 0.80 -18.22 4.53
CA ARG A 147 0.46 -19.61 4.21
C ARG A 147 -0.44 -20.16 5.31
N MET A 148 -1.72 -20.34 5.02
CA MET A 148 -2.70 -20.83 6.01
C MET A 148 -2.77 -22.35 6.05
N ALA A 149 -2.48 -23.05 4.94
CA ALA A 149 -2.43 -24.50 4.86
C ALA A 149 -1.04 -25.01 4.45
N TYR A 150 -0.62 -26.14 5.02
CA TYR A 150 0.73 -26.70 4.83
C TYR A 150 1.07 -26.96 3.36
N ASP A 151 0.12 -27.50 2.60
CA ASP A 151 0.25 -27.94 1.22
C ASP A 151 -0.22 -26.91 0.18
N GLN A 152 -0.64 -25.72 0.61
CA GLN A 152 -1.10 -24.67 -0.30
C GLN A 152 0.06 -24.20 -1.18
N GLN A 153 -0.06 -24.38 -2.49
CA GLN A 153 0.88 -23.78 -3.45
C GLN A 153 0.62 -22.27 -3.52
N GLN A 154 1.59 -21.50 -3.04
CA GLN A 154 1.59 -20.05 -3.10
C GLN A 154 3.03 -19.54 -3.22
N ALA A 155 3.20 -18.45 -3.96
CA ALA A 155 4.46 -17.71 -3.97
C ALA A 155 4.65 -16.90 -2.67
N ASP A 156 5.88 -16.44 -2.44
CA ASP A 156 6.22 -15.53 -1.34
C ASP A 156 5.66 -14.11 -1.54
N PHE A 157 5.19 -13.84 -2.76
CA PHE A 157 4.52 -12.61 -3.17
C PHE A 157 3.18 -12.96 -3.81
N ILE A 158 2.25 -12.02 -3.76
CA ILE A 158 0.90 -12.18 -4.31
C ILE A 158 0.53 -10.94 -5.11
N GLU A 159 -0.34 -11.11 -6.10
CA GLU A 159 -0.95 -9.97 -6.78
C GLU A 159 -2.14 -9.50 -5.94
N VAL A 160 -2.22 -8.20 -5.71
CA VAL A 160 -3.30 -7.57 -4.96
C VAL A 160 -3.93 -6.46 -5.78
N GLY A 161 -5.25 -6.37 -5.71
CA GLY A 161 -6.03 -5.36 -6.41
C GLY A 161 -7.08 -4.74 -5.51
N TYR A 162 -7.36 -3.46 -5.69
CA TYR A 162 -8.43 -2.76 -4.99
C TYR A 162 -9.30 -2.00 -5.99
N GLU A 163 -10.61 -2.14 -5.87
CA GLU A 163 -11.57 -1.39 -6.67
C GLU A 163 -12.93 -1.30 -5.96
N LEU A 164 -13.79 -0.42 -6.43
CA LEU A 164 -15.20 -0.41 -6.03
C LEU A 164 -16.02 -1.33 -6.93
N LYS A 165 -16.81 -2.21 -6.31
CA LYS A 165 -17.79 -3.04 -7.01
C LYS A 165 -19.17 -2.90 -6.39
N ASN A 166 -20.20 -3.06 -7.22
CA ASN A 166 -21.56 -3.09 -6.72
C ASN A 166 -21.79 -4.42 -5.99
N CYS A 167 -22.33 -4.34 -4.78
CA CYS A 167 -22.58 -5.47 -3.90
C CYS A 167 -23.96 -5.32 -3.27
N ARG A 168 -24.53 -6.43 -2.80
CA ARG A 168 -25.81 -6.41 -2.11
C ARG A 168 -25.68 -7.12 -0.78
N ARG A 169 -25.92 -6.39 0.31
CA ARG A 169 -26.00 -6.98 1.65
C ARG A 169 -27.17 -7.97 1.70
N PRO A 170 -26.99 -9.16 2.29
CA PRO A 170 -28.10 -10.08 2.54
C PRO A 170 -29.21 -9.37 3.34
N GLY A 171 -30.43 -9.36 2.81
CA GLY A 171 -31.59 -8.70 3.44
C GLY A 171 -31.72 -7.19 3.15
N ALA A 172 -30.84 -6.58 2.36
CA ALA A 172 -31.00 -5.19 1.93
C ALA A 172 -31.83 -5.07 0.65
N ASP A 173 -32.68 -4.04 0.59
CA ASP A 173 -33.53 -3.72 -0.57
C ASP A 173 -32.77 -3.08 -1.72
N ARG A 174 -31.61 -2.47 -1.46
CA ARG A 174 -30.79 -1.74 -2.44
C ARG A 174 -29.36 -2.29 -2.49
N GLY A 175 -28.76 -2.23 -3.67
CA GLY A 175 -27.32 -2.44 -3.83
C GLY A 175 -26.52 -1.25 -3.27
N SER A 176 -25.30 -1.52 -2.85
CA SER A 176 -24.32 -0.57 -2.33
C SER A 176 -23.00 -0.73 -3.07
N ASN A 177 -22.11 0.25 -2.99
CA ASN A 177 -20.73 0.05 -3.44
C ASN A 177 -19.91 -0.58 -2.31
N CYS A 178 -19.15 -1.61 -2.65
CA CYS A 178 -18.21 -2.27 -1.77
C CYS A 178 -16.78 -2.02 -2.25
N LEU A 179 -15.90 -1.73 -1.30
CA LEU A 179 -14.46 -1.85 -1.52
C LEU A 179 -14.12 -3.34 -1.53
N VAL A 180 -13.65 -3.82 -2.66
CA VAL A 180 -13.19 -5.20 -2.81
C VAL A 180 -11.67 -5.24 -2.84
N ARG A 181 -11.10 -6.29 -2.25
CA ARG A 181 -9.70 -6.66 -2.38
C ARG A 181 -9.62 -7.94 -3.19
N ARG A 182 -8.96 -7.87 -4.34
CA ARG A 182 -8.60 -9.01 -5.19
C ARG A 182 -7.24 -9.53 -4.75
N GLU A 183 -7.07 -10.85 -4.71
CA GLU A 183 -5.79 -11.49 -4.44
C GLU A 183 -5.54 -12.71 -5.33
N SER A 184 -4.33 -12.83 -5.88
CA SER A 184 -3.87 -14.02 -6.61
C SER A 184 -2.62 -14.58 -5.96
N THR A 185 -2.60 -15.88 -5.67
CA THR A 185 -1.48 -16.57 -5.00
C THR A 185 -0.32 -16.91 -5.95
N MET A 186 -0.52 -16.69 -7.25
CA MET A 186 0.47 -16.87 -8.31
C MET A 186 0.71 -15.51 -8.98
N VAL A 187 1.98 -15.15 -9.16
CA VAL A 187 2.40 -13.89 -9.80
C VAL A 187 2.88 -14.22 -11.20
N GLU A 188 1.94 -14.26 -12.15
CA GLU A 188 2.20 -14.65 -13.53
C GLU A 188 1.30 -13.86 -14.49
N GLY A 189 1.81 -13.52 -15.67
CA GLY A 189 1.02 -12.81 -16.68
C GLY A 189 0.82 -11.33 -16.33
N LYS A 190 -0.44 -10.86 -16.31
CA LYS A 190 -0.79 -9.47 -16.03
C LYS A 190 -1.33 -9.33 -14.62
N VAL A 191 -0.75 -8.39 -13.88
CA VAL A 191 -1.10 -8.12 -12.47
C VAL A 191 -2.58 -7.80 -12.25
N GLN A 192 -3.32 -7.37 -13.27
CA GLN A 192 -4.73 -6.95 -13.17
C GLN A 192 -5.75 -8.08 -13.33
N GLU A 193 -5.32 -9.28 -13.73
CA GLU A 193 -6.20 -10.39 -14.12
C GLU A 193 -6.17 -11.52 -13.08
N GLY A 194 -7.23 -12.34 -13.04
CA GLY A 194 -7.30 -13.51 -12.14
C GLY A 194 -7.45 -13.18 -10.65
N GLY A 195 -7.25 -14.19 -9.80
CA GLY A 195 -7.39 -14.08 -8.35
C GLY A 195 -8.82 -14.23 -7.83
N SER A 196 -8.96 -14.13 -6.50
CA SER A 196 -10.21 -14.19 -5.76
C SER A 196 -10.51 -12.84 -5.11
N GLU A 197 -11.79 -12.49 -5.00
CA GLU A 197 -12.23 -11.19 -4.50
C GLU A 197 -12.91 -11.32 -3.14
N ASN A 198 -12.50 -10.46 -2.21
CA ASN A 198 -13.05 -10.38 -0.87
C ASN A 198 -13.59 -8.97 -0.62
N VAL A 199 -14.81 -8.86 -0.11
CA VAL A 199 -15.39 -7.57 0.30
C VAL A 199 -14.73 -7.13 1.61
N LEU A 200 -14.11 -5.95 1.61
CA LEU A 200 -13.51 -5.36 2.81
C LEU A 200 -14.47 -4.42 3.54
N LEU A 201 -15.18 -3.58 2.78
CA LEU A 201 -16.04 -2.54 3.33
C LEU A 201 -17.27 -2.32 2.46
N GLU A 202 -18.43 -2.29 3.09
CA GLU A 202 -19.72 -2.00 2.45
C GLU A 202 -20.13 -0.54 2.65
N ASP A 203 -21.08 -0.08 1.82
CA ASP A 203 -21.67 1.28 1.85
C ASP A 203 -20.64 2.39 1.57
N VAL A 204 -19.71 2.11 0.67
CA VAL A 204 -18.64 3.04 0.29
C VAL A 204 -19.21 4.14 -0.60
N SER A 205 -19.10 5.37 -0.13
CA SER A 205 -19.49 6.58 -0.86
C SER A 205 -18.33 7.19 -1.64
N GLU A 206 -17.09 6.99 -1.20
CA GLU A 206 -15.89 7.55 -1.82
C GLU A 206 -14.70 6.62 -1.59
N PHE A 207 -13.98 6.30 -2.66
CA PHE A 207 -12.67 5.65 -2.64
C PHE A 207 -11.78 6.40 -3.63
N ARG A 208 -10.72 7.02 -3.13
CA ARG A 208 -9.79 7.81 -3.92
C ARG A 208 -8.36 7.48 -3.54
N LEU A 209 -7.52 7.32 -4.56
CA LEU A 209 -6.09 7.07 -4.46
C LEU A 209 -5.31 8.22 -5.08
N ARG A 210 -4.22 8.61 -4.42
CA ARG A 210 -3.21 9.51 -4.98
C ARG A 210 -1.81 8.94 -4.74
N TYR A 211 -0.89 9.22 -5.64
CA TYR A 211 0.44 8.62 -5.67
C TYR A 211 1.51 9.71 -5.59
N PHE A 212 2.54 9.46 -4.79
CA PHE A 212 3.70 10.33 -4.65
C PHE A 212 4.98 9.53 -4.88
N GLY A 213 5.96 10.10 -5.56
CA GLY A 213 7.24 9.44 -5.81
C GLY A 213 8.28 10.36 -6.44
N GLN A 214 9.49 9.81 -6.66
CA GLN A 214 10.61 10.58 -7.20
C GLN A 214 10.32 11.10 -8.61
N GLY A 215 10.76 12.34 -8.90
CA GLY A 215 10.54 12.98 -10.19
C GLY A 215 9.19 13.70 -10.32
N LYS A 216 8.29 13.58 -9.33
CA LYS A 216 7.04 14.36 -9.24
C LYS A 216 7.14 15.38 -8.10
N GLN A 217 6.57 16.56 -8.31
CA GLN A 217 6.55 17.64 -7.31
C GLN A 217 5.29 17.60 -6.42
N ASP A 218 4.22 16.95 -6.88
CA ASP A 218 2.94 16.89 -6.20
C ASP A 218 2.34 15.47 -6.29
N TRP A 219 1.21 15.26 -5.63
CA TRP A 219 0.41 14.05 -5.68
C TRP A 219 -0.24 13.86 -7.06
N ASN A 220 -0.12 12.66 -7.60
CA ASN A 220 -0.67 12.27 -8.90
C ASN A 220 -1.90 11.37 -8.73
N THR A 221 -2.83 11.42 -9.67
CA THR A 221 -4.03 10.55 -9.68
C THR A 221 -3.81 9.22 -10.40
N GLU A 222 -2.67 9.06 -11.08
CA GLU A 222 -2.31 7.86 -11.83
C GLU A 222 -0.84 7.52 -11.62
N TRP A 223 -0.56 6.23 -11.55
CA TRP A 223 0.78 5.67 -11.52
C TRP A 223 0.83 4.37 -12.33
N ASN A 224 1.65 4.31 -13.37
CA ASN A 224 1.79 3.13 -14.19
C ASN A 224 3.28 2.80 -14.40
N SER A 225 3.74 1.72 -13.76
CA SER A 225 5.13 1.28 -13.86
C SER A 225 5.47 0.52 -15.15
N GLU A 226 4.48 0.11 -15.94
CA GLU A 226 4.70 -0.59 -17.21
C GLU A 226 4.85 0.40 -18.37
N GLN A 227 3.89 1.34 -18.48
CA GLN A 227 3.72 2.22 -19.65
C GLN A 227 3.76 3.71 -19.30
N GLY A 228 4.11 4.07 -18.06
CA GLY A 228 4.15 5.45 -17.61
C GLY A 228 5.25 6.31 -18.24
N ASP A 229 5.34 7.54 -17.74
CA ASP A 229 6.39 8.49 -18.11
C ASP A 229 7.76 8.13 -17.50
N ALA A 230 8.79 8.93 -17.77
CA ALA A 230 10.15 8.67 -17.29
C ALA A 230 10.28 8.58 -15.75
N ALA A 231 9.34 9.17 -14.99
CA ALA A 231 9.33 9.12 -13.54
C ALA A 231 8.64 7.86 -13.00
N THR A 232 7.59 7.40 -13.68
CA THR A 232 6.74 6.29 -13.21
C THR A 232 7.10 4.94 -13.84
N LYS A 233 7.58 4.92 -15.08
CA LYS A 233 8.01 3.68 -15.75
C LYS A 233 9.14 2.99 -15.00
N ASN A 234 8.99 1.69 -14.75
CA ASN A 234 9.88 0.85 -13.94
C ASN A 234 10.14 1.38 -12.52
N ASN A 235 9.27 2.25 -12.01
CA ASN A 235 9.37 2.79 -10.66
C ASN A 235 8.03 2.61 -9.95
N TYR A 236 8.10 2.33 -8.66
CA TYR A 236 6.97 2.30 -7.75
C TYR A 236 6.80 3.67 -7.08
N PRO A 237 5.59 4.03 -6.64
CA PRO A 237 5.41 5.22 -5.83
C PRO A 237 6.14 5.03 -4.48
N GLN A 238 6.54 6.14 -3.85
CA GLN A 238 7.07 6.15 -2.49
C GLN A 238 5.97 6.19 -1.43
N ALA A 239 4.81 6.74 -1.78
CA ALA A 239 3.65 6.76 -0.91
C ALA A 239 2.35 6.76 -1.73
N VAL A 240 1.32 6.16 -1.14
CA VAL A 240 -0.05 6.17 -1.65
C VAL A 240 -0.94 6.80 -0.60
N GLU A 241 -1.64 7.85 -0.97
CA GLU A 241 -2.68 8.44 -0.14
C GLU A 241 -4.01 7.79 -0.49
N ILE A 242 -4.68 7.29 0.55
CA ILE A 242 -5.96 6.60 0.46
C ILE A 242 -6.99 7.48 1.16
N SER A 243 -8.03 7.88 0.43
CA SER A 243 -9.20 8.56 0.98
C SER A 243 -10.40 7.63 0.86
N LEU A 244 -11.04 7.32 1.99
CA LEU A 244 -12.14 6.37 2.08
C LEU A 244 -13.29 6.98 2.88
N SER A 245 -14.50 6.93 2.33
CA SER A 245 -15.70 7.38 3.03
C SER A 245 -16.85 6.40 2.89
N ILE A 246 -17.55 6.15 4.00
CA ILE A 246 -18.79 5.37 4.03
C ILE A 246 -19.97 6.27 4.37
N GLU A 247 -21.14 5.93 3.84
CA GLU A 247 -22.39 6.64 4.14
C GLU A 247 -23.48 5.63 4.52
N ARG A 248 -23.89 5.60 5.80
CA ARG A 248 -24.88 4.65 6.33
C ARG A 248 -26.02 5.35 7.05
N GLY A 249 -27.24 4.87 6.84
CA GLY A 249 -28.45 5.31 7.54
C GLY A 249 -29.72 5.16 6.71
N GLU A 250 -30.84 4.98 7.39
CA GLU A 250 -32.19 4.98 6.80
C GLU A 250 -32.87 6.34 6.97
N ASP A 251 -33.87 6.60 6.12
CA ASP A 251 -34.87 7.67 6.28
C ASP A 251 -34.32 9.06 6.62
N GLY A 252 -33.44 9.57 5.74
CA GLY A 252 -32.98 10.95 5.76
C GLY A 252 -31.92 11.27 6.81
N LYS A 253 -31.56 10.33 7.70
CA LYS A 253 -30.47 10.48 8.68
C LYS A 253 -29.25 9.68 8.25
N LYS A 254 -28.70 10.04 7.09
CA LYS A 254 -27.44 9.48 6.61
C LYS A 254 -26.28 10.01 7.45
N ARG A 255 -25.35 9.12 7.80
CA ARG A 255 -24.12 9.45 8.52
C ARG A 255 -22.95 9.15 7.60
N LYS A 256 -22.19 10.19 7.27
CA LYS A 256 -20.92 10.06 6.55
C LYS A 256 -19.79 9.92 7.56
N VAL A 257 -18.95 8.91 7.37
CA VAL A 257 -17.67 8.74 8.07
C VAL A 257 -16.58 8.73 7.02
N SER A 258 -15.53 9.52 7.22
CA SER A 258 -14.43 9.65 6.26
C SER A 258 -13.10 9.51 6.98
N MET A 259 -12.16 8.81 6.35
CA MET A 259 -10.78 8.67 6.81
C MET A 259 -9.83 8.81 5.64
N GLN A 260 -8.67 9.35 5.94
CA GLN A 260 -7.57 9.50 5.01
C GLN A 260 -6.30 8.97 5.69
N VAL A 261 -5.52 8.18 4.96
CA VAL A 261 -4.22 7.68 5.43
C VAL A 261 -3.21 7.76 4.29
N VAL A 262 -1.95 7.97 4.64
CA VAL A 262 -0.83 7.91 3.69
C VAL A 262 -0.04 6.64 4.01
N ALA A 263 -0.10 5.67 3.11
CA ALA A 263 0.68 4.44 3.19
C ALA A 263 2.02 4.66 2.49
N ALA A 264 3.12 4.50 3.23
CA ALA A 264 4.45 4.54 2.64
C ALA A 264 4.77 3.21 1.96
N VAL A 265 5.34 3.23 0.76
CA VAL A 265 5.94 2.05 0.14
C VAL A 265 7.37 1.95 0.66
N ARG A 266 7.65 0.99 1.53
CA ARG A 266 8.91 0.97 2.31
C ARG A 266 10.12 0.61 1.47
N PHE A 267 9.96 -0.36 0.58
CA PHE A 267 11.03 -0.87 -0.27
C PHE A 267 10.58 -0.90 -1.73
N PRO A 268 10.37 0.27 -2.36
CA PRO A 268 9.90 0.33 -3.74
C PRO A 268 10.91 -0.24 -4.75
N ASN A 269 12.15 -0.49 -4.30
CA ASN A 269 13.25 -1.03 -5.10
C ASN A 269 13.53 -0.26 -6.42
N ASN A 270 13.13 1.02 -6.49
CA ASN A 270 13.34 1.85 -7.68
C ASN A 270 14.82 2.00 -8.05
N ALA A 271 15.10 2.18 -9.34
CA ALA A 271 16.45 2.53 -9.77
C ALA A 271 16.88 3.86 -9.14
N PRO A 272 18.15 4.00 -8.72
CA PRO A 272 18.64 5.28 -8.24
C PRO A 272 18.52 6.32 -9.36
N PRO A 273 18.18 7.58 -9.02
CA PRO A 273 18.03 8.63 -10.02
C PRO A 273 19.32 8.79 -10.82
N GLN A 274 19.23 8.67 -12.14
CA GLN A 274 20.34 8.92 -13.05
C GLN A 274 20.56 10.43 -13.15
N ASN A 275 21.29 11.04 -12.20
CA ASN A 275 21.99 12.36 -12.25
C ASN A 275 22.60 12.61 -10.84
N GLN A 276 23.91 12.79 -10.58
CA GLN A 276 25.01 13.39 -11.34
C GLN A 276 26.26 12.48 -11.30
N GLN A 277 26.87 12.24 -12.47
CA GLN A 277 28.30 11.93 -12.55
C GLN A 277 29.08 13.10 -11.94
N GLY A 278 29.66 12.91 -10.76
CA GLY A 278 30.45 13.96 -10.13
C GLY A 278 30.74 13.76 -8.64
N SER A 279 31.28 12.61 -8.26
CA SER A 279 32.27 12.48 -7.16
C SER A 279 32.75 11.02 -7.10
N PRO A 280 34.06 10.75 -7.20
CA PRO A 280 34.58 9.42 -6.91
C PRO A 280 34.40 9.18 -5.41
N SER A 281 33.55 8.24 -5.03
CA SER A 281 33.54 7.73 -3.66
C SER A 281 34.85 7.01 -3.43
N THR A 282 35.77 7.66 -2.71
CA THR A 282 36.94 7.02 -2.12
C THR A 282 36.47 5.79 -1.34
N PRO A 283 37.01 4.59 -1.59
CA PRO A 283 36.68 3.42 -0.78
C PRO A 283 37.26 3.64 0.61
N THR A 284 36.39 3.86 1.60
CA THR A 284 36.76 3.88 3.01
C THR A 284 37.34 2.51 3.34
N GLY A 285 38.65 2.48 3.63
CA GLY A 285 39.34 1.27 4.03
C GLY A 285 38.71 0.65 5.27
N ILE A 286 38.66 -0.68 5.27
CA ILE A 286 38.38 -1.50 6.44
C ILE A 286 39.48 -1.20 7.48
N PRO A 287 39.17 -0.78 8.71
CA PRO A 287 40.17 -0.70 9.76
C PRO A 287 40.55 -2.12 10.16
N THR A 288 41.80 -2.50 9.93
CA THR A 288 42.45 -3.59 10.64
C THR A 288 42.98 -3.08 11.97
N GLU A 289 42.60 -3.80 13.03
CA GLU A 289 42.96 -3.67 14.47
C GLU A 289 42.36 -2.51 15.27
#